data_AF-A0A968MLN2-F1
#
_entry.id   AF-A0A968MLN2-F1
#
_cell.length_a   1.000
_cell.length_b   1.000
_cell.length_c   1.000
_cell.angle_alpha   90.00
_cell.angle_beta   90.00
_cell.angle_gamma   90.00
#
_symmetry.space_group_name_H-M   'P 1'
#
loop_
_entity.id
_entity.type
_entity.pdbx_description
1 polymer ?
#
loop_
_entity_poly.entity_id
_entity_poly.type
_entity_poly.pdbx_seq_one_letter_code
_entity_poly.pdbx_strand_id
1 'polypeptide(L)'
;MAGRVAQCPNCGSQVHFRAGSSLLTVCEYCSSTVARVGEDVGELEITGKVAPLAATGSTLFVGAEGAANGASFVLLGRLQLDYGAGPWDEWYASFGGWPMGMVAEAASRIWITFQSSEPPPIAYDAAVLGSEVYIANRRFVVVERRKGVLRSAEGELPFPIVPGSSTYYCDLSGPGRSAATLDFGPAPDAAPTVYVGESFERAEVFEASVSREGRESERADAAGINCPNCGAGFELRVPDQSLRVTCPRCESLLDCSKGSSSFAAERSTTGRRARVAARKLGTAPGSPIRGARSARAERRGR
;
A
#
# COMPACT_ATOMS: atom_id res chain seq x y z
N MET A 1 21.15 -2.45 19.61
CA MET A 1 22.32 -1.99 18.81
C MET A 1 22.53 -0.52 19.13
N ALA A 2 23.78 -0.08 19.37
CA ALA A 2 24.04 1.32 19.69
C ALA A 2 23.90 2.17 18.42
N GLY A 3 23.00 3.15 18.46
CA GLY A 3 22.90 4.16 17.40
C GLY A 3 24.25 4.87 17.21
N ARG A 4 24.58 5.20 15.97
CA ARG A 4 25.82 5.90 15.63
C ARG A 4 25.51 7.36 15.29
N VAL A 5 26.45 8.23 15.63
CA VAL A 5 26.40 9.67 15.32
C VAL A 5 27.57 9.99 14.41
N ALA A 6 27.33 10.77 13.38
CA ALA A 6 28.35 11.26 12.47
C ALA A 6 28.11 12.73 12.13
N GLN A 7 29.01 13.34 11.38
CA GLN A 7 28.85 14.71 10.89
C GLN A 7 28.40 14.68 9.44
N CYS A 8 27.40 15.49 9.10
CA CYS A 8 26.95 15.68 7.73
C CYS A 8 28.12 16.19 6.87
N PRO A 9 28.53 15.48 5.81
CA PRO A 9 29.63 15.93 4.95
C PRO A 9 29.38 17.29 4.27
N ASN A 10 28.11 17.69 4.13
CA ASN A 10 27.73 18.93 3.46
C ASN A 10 27.76 20.17 4.37
N CYS A 11 27.32 20.07 5.63
CA CYS A 11 27.20 21.24 6.52
C CYS A 11 27.85 21.09 7.90
N GLY A 12 28.36 19.90 8.24
CA GLY A 12 29.00 19.63 9.53
C GLY A 12 28.05 19.54 10.73
N SER A 13 26.72 19.50 10.53
CA SER A 13 25.79 19.21 11.63
C SER A 13 25.83 17.73 11.99
N GLN A 14 25.40 17.40 13.21
CA GLN A 14 25.20 16.00 13.58
C GLN A 14 24.12 15.35 12.71
N VAL A 15 24.36 14.09 12.36
CA VAL A 15 23.38 13.19 11.75
C VAL A 15 23.36 11.87 12.54
N HIS A 16 22.18 11.27 12.64
CA HIS A 16 21.95 10.10 13.46
C HIS A 16 21.60 8.88 12.61
N PHE A 17 22.13 7.75 13.04
CA PHE A 17 21.83 6.42 12.56
C PHE A 17 21.45 5.55 13.77
N ARG A 18 20.22 5.71 14.26
CA ARG A 18 19.71 5.04 15.46
C ARG A 18 19.58 3.54 15.28
N ALA A 19 19.18 3.07 14.10
CA ALA A 19 19.15 1.64 13.80
C ALA A 19 20.42 1.18 13.04
N GLY A 20 20.90 -0.03 13.38
CA GLY A 20 22.03 -0.64 12.68
C GLY A 20 21.76 -0.78 11.18
N SER A 21 20.50 -0.97 10.81
CA SER A 21 19.98 -1.11 9.46
C SER A 21 19.76 0.18 8.67
N SER A 22 19.94 1.37 9.26
CA SER A 22 19.68 2.64 8.59
C SER A 22 20.77 2.98 7.56
N LEU A 23 20.62 2.65 6.29
CA LEU A 23 21.65 2.94 5.27
C LEU A 23 21.74 4.42 4.88
N LEU A 24 20.71 5.21 5.18
CA LEU A 24 20.67 6.64 4.88
C LEU A 24 19.97 7.42 6.00
N THR A 25 20.38 8.67 6.18
CA THR A 25 19.70 9.64 7.03
C THR A 25 19.60 11.00 6.34
N VAL A 26 18.49 11.72 6.54
CA VAL A 26 18.32 13.09 6.03
C VAL A 26 18.79 14.06 7.10
N CYS A 27 19.77 14.89 6.76
CA CYS A 27 20.26 15.93 7.66
C CYS A 27 19.15 16.95 7.97
N GLU A 28 18.74 17.05 9.23
CA GLU A 28 17.66 17.95 9.68
C GLU A 28 18.00 19.44 9.48
N TYR A 29 19.31 19.79 9.42
CA TYR A 29 19.75 21.18 9.26
C TYR A 29 19.81 21.65 7.82
N CYS A 30 20.33 20.83 6.91
CA CYS A 30 20.57 21.24 5.52
C CYS A 30 19.82 20.40 4.49
N SER A 31 19.00 19.42 4.91
CA SER A 31 18.20 18.56 4.03
C SER A 31 19.01 17.72 3.04
N SER A 32 20.30 17.53 3.29
CA SER A 32 21.12 16.62 2.47
C SER A 32 20.80 15.17 2.82
N THR A 33 20.71 14.31 1.81
CA THR A 33 20.59 12.87 1.99
C THR A 33 21.99 12.29 2.18
N VAL A 34 22.25 11.75 3.37
CA VAL A 34 23.55 11.27 3.79
C VAL A 34 23.50 9.74 3.85
N ALA A 35 24.12 9.08 2.88
CA ALA A 35 24.18 7.63 2.80
C ALA A 35 25.50 7.11 3.41
N ARG A 36 25.44 5.91 3.99
CA ARG A 36 26.64 5.14 4.33
C ARG A 36 27.22 4.49 3.08
N VAL A 37 28.53 4.50 2.96
CA VAL A 37 29.28 3.71 1.98
C VAL A 37 29.92 2.54 2.73
N GLY A 38 29.49 1.32 2.42
CA GLY A 38 29.95 0.11 3.12
C GLY A 38 29.21 -0.19 4.43
N GLU A 39 29.81 -1.02 5.27
CA GLU A 39 29.17 -1.58 6.49
C GLU A 39 29.27 -0.65 7.72
N ASP A 40 30.11 0.38 7.67
CA ASP A 40 30.34 1.32 8.78
C ASP A 40 29.91 2.76 8.39
N VAL A 41 29.62 3.60 9.39
CA VAL A 41 29.35 5.05 9.24
C VAL A 41 30.62 5.89 9.04
N GLY A 42 31.79 5.25 8.94
CA GLY A 42 33.08 5.91 8.75
C GLY A 42 33.23 6.56 7.37
N GLU A 43 32.49 6.07 6.38
CA GLU A 43 32.46 6.60 5.02
C GLU A 43 31.03 7.02 4.69
N LEU A 44 30.83 8.34 4.54
CA LEU A 44 29.53 8.94 4.25
C LEU A 44 29.59 9.71 2.94
N GLU A 45 28.53 9.58 2.15
CA GLU A 45 28.37 10.30 0.88
C GLU A 45 27.07 11.09 0.87
N ILE A 46 27.10 12.23 0.16
CA ILE A 46 25.91 13.01 -0.14
C ILE A 46 25.31 12.46 -1.43
N THR A 47 24.16 11.81 -1.34
CA THR A 47 23.45 11.27 -2.52
C THR A 47 22.49 12.27 -3.15
N GLY A 48 22.31 13.44 -2.51
CA GLY A 48 21.38 14.45 -2.96
C GLY A 48 20.94 15.38 -1.83
N LYS A 49 19.90 16.16 -2.13
CA LYS A 49 19.26 17.09 -1.21
C LYS A 49 17.76 17.08 -1.46
N VAL A 50 16.97 16.88 -0.41
CA VAL A 50 15.51 16.82 -0.52
C VAL A 50 14.89 18.21 -0.42
N ALA A 51 13.73 18.38 -1.05
CA ALA A 51 12.88 19.55 -0.85
C ALA A 51 12.23 19.51 0.55
N PRO A 52 11.72 20.63 1.07
CA PRO A 52 10.86 20.62 2.25
C PRO A 52 9.66 19.68 2.06
N LEU A 53 9.25 19.02 3.14
CA LEU A 53 8.06 18.17 3.13
C LEU A 53 6.80 19.00 2.87
N ALA A 54 5.96 18.54 1.95
CA ALA A 54 4.62 19.06 1.80
C ALA A 54 3.74 18.64 2.99
N ALA A 55 2.76 19.47 3.33
CA ALA A 55 1.75 19.11 4.30
C ALA A 55 0.87 17.97 3.75
N THR A 56 0.75 16.90 4.53
CA THR A 56 -0.21 15.80 4.32
C THR A 56 -1.19 15.74 5.49
N GLY A 57 -2.23 14.91 5.38
CA GLY A 57 -3.16 14.64 6.48
C GLY A 57 -2.61 13.73 7.58
N SER A 58 -1.38 13.23 7.44
CA SER A 58 -0.76 12.33 8.43
C SER A 58 -0.53 13.06 9.76
N THR A 59 -0.87 12.36 10.84
CA THR A 59 -0.56 12.79 12.22
C THR A 59 0.68 12.07 12.78
N LEU A 60 1.28 11.15 12.01
CA LEU A 60 2.52 10.49 12.37
C LEU A 60 3.72 11.43 12.21
N PHE A 61 4.82 11.09 12.86
CA PHE A 61 6.06 11.85 12.85
C PHE A 61 7.26 10.93 13.14
N VAL A 62 8.46 11.32 12.69
CA VAL A 62 9.69 10.61 13.05
C VAL A 62 9.90 10.69 14.56
N GLY A 63 10.10 9.54 15.18
CA GLY A 63 10.15 9.37 16.63
C GLY A 63 8.83 8.87 17.24
N ALA A 64 7.73 8.81 16.47
CA ALA A 64 6.49 8.22 16.94
C ALA A 64 6.70 6.73 17.29
N GLU A 65 6.26 6.35 18.48
CA GLU A 65 6.30 4.98 18.98
C GLU A 65 4.97 4.28 18.75
N GLY A 66 5.01 2.99 18.47
CA GLY A 66 3.83 2.15 18.33
C GLY A 66 4.13 0.70 18.68
N ALA A 67 3.10 -0.14 18.66
CA ALA A 67 3.25 -1.57 18.84
C ALA A 67 2.30 -2.34 17.93
N ALA A 68 2.78 -3.41 17.32
CA ALA A 68 1.95 -4.30 16.51
C ALA A 68 2.31 -5.75 16.79
N ASN A 69 1.30 -6.62 16.92
CA ASN A 69 1.49 -8.05 17.21
C ASN A 69 2.42 -8.31 18.42
N GLY A 70 2.35 -7.45 19.44
CA GLY A 70 3.17 -7.56 20.66
C GLY A 70 4.62 -7.04 20.54
N ALA A 71 5.02 -6.52 19.37
CA ALA A 71 6.34 -5.94 19.15
C ALA A 71 6.26 -4.41 19.04
N SER A 72 7.00 -3.71 19.89
CA SER A 72 7.14 -2.25 19.84
C SER A 72 8.04 -1.82 18.69
N PHE A 73 7.77 -0.63 18.15
CA PHE A 73 8.60 -0.01 17.13
C PHE A 73 8.63 1.51 17.27
N VAL A 74 9.60 2.12 16.60
CA VAL A 74 9.71 3.58 16.45
C VAL A 74 9.80 3.91 14.96
N LEU A 75 9.03 4.90 14.51
CA LEU A 75 9.17 5.46 13.16
C LEU A 75 10.48 6.23 13.08
N LEU A 76 11.45 5.75 12.29
CA LEU A 76 12.75 6.38 12.16
C LEU A 76 12.87 7.29 10.95
N GLY A 77 12.06 7.07 9.91
CA GLY A 77 12.08 7.90 8.72
C GLY A 77 10.78 7.87 7.94
N ARG A 78 10.71 8.75 6.96
CA ARG A 78 9.58 8.94 6.07
C ARG A 78 10.07 9.29 4.68
N LEU A 79 9.44 8.69 3.68
CA LEU A 79 9.44 9.16 2.31
C LEU A 79 8.15 9.91 2.04
N GLN A 80 8.26 10.95 1.22
CA GLN A 80 7.11 11.59 0.61
C GLN A 80 7.20 11.41 -0.91
N LEU A 81 6.25 10.67 -1.45
CA LEU A 81 6.13 10.41 -2.87
C LEU A 81 4.90 11.11 -3.43
N ASP A 82 4.84 11.27 -4.75
CA ASP A 82 3.71 11.89 -5.45
C ASP A 82 3.40 11.14 -6.75
N TYR A 83 2.14 10.76 -6.94
CA TYR A 83 1.66 9.96 -8.08
C TYR A 83 0.82 10.80 -9.05
N GLY A 84 0.81 12.13 -8.88
CA GLY A 84 0.09 13.09 -9.72
C GLY A 84 -1.27 13.53 -9.15
N ALA A 85 -1.75 12.93 -8.06
CA ALA A 85 -2.94 13.39 -7.34
C ALA A 85 -2.63 13.95 -5.94
N GLY A 86 -1.34 14.18 -5.65
CA GLY A 86 -0.89 14.73 -4.38
C GLY A 86 0.15 13.85 -3.69
N PRO A 87 0.83 14.41 -2.68
CA PRO A 87 1.83 13.68 -1.92
C PRO A 87 1.19 12.65 -1.00
N TRP A 88 1.85 11.52 -0.81
CA TRP A 88 1.57 10.58 0.27
C TRP A 88 2.84 10.26 1.05
N ASP A 89 2.66 9.73 2.25
CA ASP A 89 3.74 9.39 3.16
C ASP A 89 3.91 7.89 3.29
N GLU A 90 5.16 7.47 3.29
CA GLU A 90 5.57 6.10 3.55
C GLU A 90 6.61 6.12 4.68
N TRP A 91 6.28 5.49 5.79
CA TRP A 91 7.09 5.54 7.00
C TRP A 91 7.93 4.28 7.13
N TYR A 92 9.10 4.40 7.77
CA TYR A 92 9.99 3.28 8.03
C TYR A 92 10.22 3.14 9.53
N ALA A 93 9.92 1.95 10.04
CA ALA A 93 9.88 1.63 11.45
C ALA A 93 10.99 0.65 11.83
N SER A 94 11.65 0.92 12.96
CA SER A 94 12.55 -0.04 13.59
C SER A 94 11.86 -0.78 14.72
N PHE A 95 11.84 -2.12 14.63
CA PHE A 95 11.35 -3.03 15.67
C PHE A 95 12.49 -3.53 16.59
N GLY A 96 13.61 -2.79 16.65
CA GLY A 96 14.80 -3.17 17.42
C GLY A 96 15.83 -4.02 16.66
N GLY A 97 15.57 -4.36 15.39
CA GLY A 97 16.44 -5.16 14.53
C GLY A 97 16.19 -4.94 13.04
N TRP A 98 16.67 -5.86 12.20
CA TRP A 98 16.42 -5.89 10.76
C TRP A 98 15.53 -7.10 10.41
N PRO A 99 14.64 -7.01 9.41
CA PRO A 99 14.35 -5.86 8.54
C PRO A 99 13.64 -4.70 9.25
N MET A 100 13.82 -3.47 8.77
CA MET A 100 12.90 -2.38 9.11
C MET A 100 11.53 -2.67 8.49
N GLY A 101 10.47 -2.31 9.21
CA GLY A 101 9.11 -2.39 8.70
C GLY A 101 8.76 -1.14 7.90
N MET A 102 7.99 -1.30 6.83
CA MET A 102 7.35 -0.22 6.11
C MET A 102 5.94 -0.02 6.66
N VAL A 103 5.61 1.23 7.01
CA VAL A 103 4.34 1.62 7.62
C VAL A 103 3.64 2.63 6.71
N ALA A 104 2.48 2.25 6.19
CA ALA A 104 1.69 3.11 5.31
C ALA A 104 0.33 3.44 5.92
N GLU A 105 -0.14 4.67 5.68
CA GLU A 105 -1.48 5.13 6.04
C GLU A 105 -2.36 5.14 4.79
N ALA A 106 -3.27 4.18 4.66
CA ALA A 106 -4.15 4.08 3.49
C ALA A 106 -5.51 3.48 3.86
N ALA A 107 -6.58 4.01 3.27
CA ALA A 107 -7.96 3.57 3.51
C ALA A 107 -8.35 3.53 5.01
N SER A 108 -7.91 4.52 5.80
CA SER A 108 -8.11 4.61 7.25
C SER A 108 -7.48 3.46 8.06
N ARG A 109 -6.55 2.72 7.47
CA ARG A 109 -5.79 1.64 8.11
C ARG A 109 -4.32 1.98 8.17
N ILE A 110 -3.63 1.38 9.15
CA ILE A 110 -2.18 1.33 9.21
C ILE A 110 -1.74 -0.01 8.62
N TRP A 111 -0.94 0.02 7.58
CA TRP A 111 -0.37 -1.17 6.96
C TRP A 111 1.06 -1.30 7.43
N ILE A 112 1.40 -2.44 8.05
CA ILE A 112 2.77 -2.72 8.49
C ILE A 112 3.24 -3.92 7.71
N THR A 113 4.27 -3.73 6.90
CA THR A 113 4.82 -4.75 6.01
C THR A 113 6.33 -4.86 6.18
N PHE A 114 6.87 -6.04 5.91
CA PHE A 114 8.29 -6.32 6.02
C PHE A 114 8.79 -6.94 4.72
N GLN A 115 10.04 -6.64 4.36
CA GLN A 115 10.64 -7.21 3.17
C GLN A 115 10.64 -8.74 3.24
N SER A 116 10.15 -9.38 2.19
CA SER A 116 10.19 -10.82 1.98
C SER A 116 11.44 -11.22 1.21
N SER A 117 12.01 -12.38 1.54
CA SER A 117 13.14 -12.98 0.82
C SER A 117 12.73 -13.72 -0.46
N GLU A 118 11.43 -13.83 -0.74
CA GLU A 118 10.88 -14.62 -1.85
C GLU A 118 10.02 -13.76 -2.77
N PRO A 119 10.64 -12.89 -3.61
CA PRO A 119 9.89 -12.10 -4.57
C PRO A 119 9.29 -13.01 -5.66
N PRO A 120 8.02 -12.79 -6.06
CA PRO A 120 7.42 -13.52 -7.17
C PRO A 120 8.05 -13.04 -8.50
N PRO A 121 8.19 -13.92 -9.50
CA PRO A 121 8.74 -13.56 -10.80
C PRO A 121 7.68 -12.88 -11.68
N ILE A 122 7.16 -11.73 -11.23
CA ILE A 122 6.18 -10.93 -11.96
C ILE A 122 6.81 -9.61 -12.38
N ALA A 123 6.60 -9.19 -13.63
CA ALA A 123 6.99 -7.89 -14.14
C ALA A 123 5.88 -6.85 -13.91
N TYR A 124 6.23 -5.56 -13.87
CA TYR A 124 5.28 -4.49 -13.60
C TYR A 124 4.12 -4.43 -14.61
N ASP A 125 4.37 -4.76 -15.88
CA ASP A 125 3.37 -4.79 -16.94
C ASP A 125 2.40 -5.98 -16.84
N ALA A 126 2.82 -7.07 -16.18
CA ALA A 126 1.96 -8.22 -15.90
C ALA A 126 1.14 -8.04 -14.61
N ALA A 127 1.63 -7.24 -13.67
CA ALA A 127 0.99 -6.92 -12.40
C ALA A 127 -0.14 -5.89 -12.54
N VAL A 128 -1.11 -6.14 -13.42
CA VAL A 128 -2.29 -5.28 -13.63
C VAL A 128 -3.33 -5.44 -12.51
N LEU A 129 -4.23 -4.47 -12.38
CA LEU A 129 -5.31 -4.51 -11.39
C LEU A 129 -6.13 -5.79 -11.52
N GLY A 130 -6.40 -6.45 -10.41
CA GLY A 130 -7.11 -7.72 -10.36
C GLY A 130 -6.25 -8.96 -10.64
N SER A 131 -4.98 -8.82 -11.05
CA SER A 131 -4.08 -9.96 -11.20
C SER A 131 -3.87 -10.66 -9.86
N GLU A 132 -3.89 -11.99 -9.89
CA GLU A 132 -3.51 -12.81 -8.74
C GLU A 132 -1.99 -12.98 -8.69
N VAL A 133 -1.41 -12.75 -7.51
CA VAL A 133 0.01 -12.93 -7.25
C VAL A 133 0.17 -13.83 -6.04
N TYR A 134 1.06 -14.81 -6.14
CA TYR A 134 1.37 -15.72 -5.05
C TYR A 134 2.70 -15.32 -4.43
N ILE A 135 2.70 -15.01 -3.14
CA ILE A 135 3.89 -14.64 -2.37
C ILE A 135 3.99 -15.59 -1.17
N ALA A 136 5.10 -16.33 -1.05
CA ALA A 136 5.28 -17.37 -0.03
C ALA A 136 4.05 -18.30 0.10
N ASN A 137 3.55 -18.78 -1.05
CA ASN A 137 2.37 -19.65 -1.18
C ASN A 137 1.03 -19.07 -0.67
N ARG A 138 0.96 -17.75 -0.44
CA ARG A 138 -0.29 -17.05 -0.13
C ARG A 138 -0.77 -16.27 -1.34
N ARG A 139 -2.07 -16.31 -1.59
CA ARG A 139 -2.72 -15.61 -2.71
C ARG A 139 -3.00 -14.16 -2.34
N PHE A 140 -2.59 -13.24 -3.19
CA PHE A 140 -2.89 -11.81 -3.15
C PHE A 140 -3.48 -11.35 -4.48
N VAL A 141 -4.16 -10.21 -4.47
CA VAL A 141 -4.73 -9.57 -5.65
C VAL A 141 -4.22 -8.14 -5.74
N VAL A 142 -3.76 -7.72 -6.92
CA VAL A 142 -3.35 -6.33 -7.18
C VAL A 142 -4.55 -5.41 -7.07
N VAL A 143 -4.52 -4.47 -6.12
CA VAL A 143 -5.58 -3.48 -5.86
C VAL A 143 -5.17 -2.07 -6.25
N GLU A 144 -3.87 -1.79 -6.30
CA GLU A 144 -3.32 -0.54 -6.78
C GLU A 144 -2.10 -0.82 -7.67
N ARG A 145 -1.93 0.00 -8.70
CA ARG A 145 -0.77 -0.01 -9.59
C ARG A 145 -0.47 1.43 -10.00
N ARG A 146 0.69 1.96 -9.60
CA ARG A 146 1.07 3.34 -9.90
C ARG A 146 2.56 3.52 -10.11
N LYS A 147 2.90 4.73 -10.54
CA LYS A 147 4.24 5.29 -10.53
C LYS A 147 4.26 6.44 -9.53
N GLY A 148 5.17 6.39 -8.58
CA GLY A 148 5.48 7.49 -7.67
C GLY A 148 6.73 8.24 -8.10
N VAL A 149 6.81 9.52 -7.75
CA VAL A 149 8.04 10.31 -7.79
C VAL A 149 8.42 10.69 -6.38
N LEU A 150 9.64 10.36 -5.96
CA LEU A 150 10.18 10.75 -4.66
C LEU A 150 10.35 12.28 -4.60
N ARG A 151 9.58 12.95 -3.74
CA ARG A 151 9.62 14.41 -3.58
C ARG A 151 10.50 14.85 -2.43
N SER A 152 10.39 14.16 -1.31
CA SER A 152 11.09 14.52 -0.08
C SER A 152 11.26 13.31 0.83
N ALA A 153 12.04 13.47 1.89
CA ALA A 153 12.25 12.49 2.93
C ALA A 153 12.65 13.18 4.24
N GLU A 154 12.43 12.51 5.37
CA GLU A 154 12.96 12.90 6.68
C GLU A 154 13.42 11.65 7.45
N GLY A 155 14.37 11.84 8.37
CA GLY A 155 14.87 10.77 9.23
C GLY A 155 15.69 9.71 8.50
N GLU A 156 15.60 8.46 8.98
CA GLU A 156 16.46 7.34 8.60
C GLU A 156 15.74 6.32 7.71
N LEU A 157 16.43 5.83 6.69
CA LEU A 157 15.90 4.86 5.72
C LEU A 157 16.79 3.61 5.62
N PRO A 158 16.20 2.43 5.35
CA PRO A 158 16.95 1.18 5.20
C PRO A 158 17.63 1.03 3.83
N PHE A 159 17.57 2.04 2.97
CA PHE A 159 18.17 2.06 1.63
C PHE A 159 18.53 3.49 1.21
N PRO A 160 19.49 3.64 0.27
CA PRO A 160 19.81 4.94 -0.30
C PRO A 160 18.69 5.45 -1.19
N ILE A 161 18.50 6.77 -1.23
CA ILE A 161 17.53 7.45 -2.09
C ILE A 161 18.20 8.51 -2.95
N VAL A 162 17.58 8.76 -4.10
CA VAL A 162 17.95 9.82 -5.04
C VAL A 162 16.73 10.71 -5.25
N PRO A 163 16.69 11.93 -4.71
CA PRO A 163 15.54 12.83 -4.86
C PRO A 163 15.12 13.01 -6.33
N GLY A 164 13.82 13.00 -6.59
CA GLY A 164 13.25 13.09 -7.94
C GLY A 164 13.27 11.77 -8.74
N SER A 165 13.84 10.69 -8.20
CA SER A 165 13.70 9.37 -8.79
C SER A 165 12.24 8.94 -8.82
N SER A 166 11.89 8.12 -9.81
CA SER A 166 10.59 7.47 -9.86
C SER A 166 10.68 6.07 -9.25
N THR A 167 9.58 5.59 -8.69
CA THR A 167 9.37 4.18 -8.40
C THR A 167 8.07 3.68 -9.02
N TYR A 168 8.03 2.44 -9.47
CA TYR A 168 6.82 1.75 -9.90
C TYR A 168 6.44 0.75 -8.82
N TYR A 169 5.18 0.75 -8.41
CA TYR A 169 4.71 -0.16 -7.38
C TYR A 169 3.32 -0.70 -7.67
N CYS A 170 3.04 -1.85 -7.06
CA CYS A 170 1.70 -2.41 -6.96
C CYS A 170 1.40 -2.75 -5.50
N ASP A 171 0.27 -2.29 -4.97
CA ASP A 171 -0.24 -2.76 -3.69
C ASP A 171 -1.26 -3.87 -3.90
N LEU A 172 -1.23 -4.82 -2.98
CA LEU A 172 -1.99 -6.06 -3.05
C LEU A 172 -2.73 -6.33 -1.75
N SER A 173 -3.95 -6.84 -1.90
CA SER A 173 -4.78 -7.31 -0.79
C SER A 173 -4.84 -8.84 -0.80
N GLY A 174 -4.70 -9.44 0.38
CA GLY A 174 -4.86 -10.88 0.60
C GLY A 174 -6.03 -11.18 1.55
N PRO A 175 -6.26 -12.47 1.86
CA PRO A 175 -7.28 -12.87 2.84
C PRO A 175 -7.06 -12.24 4.22
N GLY A 176 -8.17 -11.97 4.92
CA GLY A 176 -8.12 -11.39 6.27
C GLY A 176 -7.56 -9.97 6.25
N ARG A 177 -6.48 -9.74 7.00
CA ARG A 177 -5.78 -8.44 7.07
C ARG A 177 -4.52 -8.39 6.20
N SER A 178 -4.20 -9.49 5.51
CA SER A 178 -2.93 -9.62 4.78
C SER A 178 -2.81 -8.64 3.63
N ALA A 179 -1.61 -8.12 3.47
CA ALA A 179 -1.27 -7.14 2.45
C ALA A 179 0.13 -7.41 1.90
N ALA A 180 0.38 -6.93 0.69
CA ALA A 180 1.72 -6.89 0.14
C ALA A 180 1.92 -5.69 -0.78
N THR A 181 3.16 -5.27 -0.93
CA THR A 181 3.58 -4.27 -1.92
C THR A 181 4.70 -4.88 -2.76
N LEU A 182 4.55 -4.78 -4.08
CA LEU A 182 5.61 -5.06 -5.04
C LEU A 182 6.23 -3.71 -5.43
N ASP A 183 7.45 -3.44 -4.99
CA ASP A 183 8.21 -2.25 -5.34
C ASP A 183 9.23 -2.60 -6.42
N PHE A 184 8.97 -2.16 -7.65
CA PHE A 184 9.83 -2.37 -8.82
C PHE A 184 10.94 -1.33 -8.92
N GLY A 185 10.99 -0.35 -8.02
CA GLY A 185 11.96 0.73 -8.07
C GLY A 185 11.85 1.53 -9.37
N PRO A 186 12.95 2.15 -9.85
CA PRO A 186 12.93 3.00 -11.05
C PRO A 186 12.79 2.21 -12.36
N ALA A 187 12.96 0.89 -12.34
CA ALA A 187 13.04 0.03 -13.52
C ALA A 187 11.87 -0.99 -13.51
N PRO A 188 10.78 -0.74 -14.25
CA PRO A 188 9.57 -1.57 -14.20
C PRO A 188 9.77 -3.02 -14.73
N ASP A 189 10.89 -3.27 -15.39
CA ASP A 189 11.33 -4.56 -15.91
C ASP A 189 12.16 -5.38 -14.90
N ALA A 190 12.60 -4.79 -13.79
CA ALA A 190 13.31 -5.49 -12.73
C ALA A 190 12.38 -6.38 -11.88
N ALA A 191 12.95 -7.38 -11.21
CA ALA A 191 12.21 -8.12 -10.19
C ALA A 191 11.88 -7.19 -9.00
N PRO A 192 10.65 -7.20 -8.46
CA PRO A 192 10.28 -6.30 -7.40
C PRO A 192 10.94 -6.70 -6.07
N THR A 193 11.28 -5.69 -5.27
CA THR A 193 11.37 -5.89 -3.82
C THR A 193 9.95 -6.09 -3.30
N VAL A 194 9.75 -7.10 -2.46
CA VAL A 194 8.42 -7.44 -1.98
C VAL A 194 8.31 -7.22 -0.50
N TYR A 195 7.28 -6.49 -0.10
CA TYR A 195 6.92 -6.28 1.29
C TYR A 195 5.62 -7.01 1.58
N VAL A 196 5.56 -7.75 2.69
CA VAL A 196 4.36 -8.51 3.09
C VAL A 196 4.07 -8.24 4.55
N GLY A 197 2.80 -8.12 4.89
CA GLY A 197 2.38 -7.95 6.26
C GLY A 197 0.87 -7.85 6.38
N GLU A 198 0.42 -6.97 7.25
CA GLU A 198 -0.98 -6.89 7.64
C GLU A 198 -1.43 -5.45 7.86
N SER A 199 -2.74 -5.24 7.85
CA SER A 199 -3.35 -3.97 8.20
C SER A 199 -3.96 -3.97 9.59
N PHE A 200 -3.95 -2.81 10.23
CA PHE A 200 -4.45 -2.56 11.58
C PHE A 200 -5.31 -1.29 11.58
N GLU A 201 -6.22 -1.18 12.54
CA GLU A 201 -6.78 0.11 12.93
C GLU A 201 -5.67 0.96 13.58
N ARG A 202 -5.75 2.28 13.43
CA ARG A 202 -4.76 3.17 14.05
C ARG A 202 -4.63 2.96 15.56
N ALA A 203 -5.77 2.81 16.24
CA ALA A 203 -5.83 2.62 17.69
C ALA A 203 -5.30 1.26 18.16
N GLU A 204 -5.12 0.28 17.27
CA GLU A 204 -4.44 -0.98 17.62
C GLU A 204 -2.91 -0.81 17.64
N VAL A 205 -2.39 0.20 16.95
CA VAL A 205 -0.95 0.37 16.70
C VAL A 205 -0.35 1.53 17.48
N PHE A 206 -1.08 2.63 17.54
CA PHE A 206 -0.63 3.90 18.12
C PHE A 206 -1.58 4.29 19.26
N GLU A 207 -1.00 4.69 20.39
CA GLU A 207 -1.79 5.34 21.44
C GLU A 207 -2.42 6.63 20.92
N ALA A 208 -3.57 7.03 21.48
CA ALA A 208 -4.28 8.23 21.05
C ALA A 208 -3.44 9.52 21.22
N SER A 209 -2.49 9.50 22.16
CA SER A 209 -1.51 10.57 22.40
C SER A 209 -0.50 10.72 21.27
N VAL A 210 -0.27 9.68 20.46
CA VAL A 210 0.67 9.70 19.34
C VAL A 210 0.01 10.44 18.18
N SER A 211 0.16 11.74 18.22
CA SER A 211 -0.16 12.67 17.15
C SER A 211 0.84 13.82 17.22
N ARG A 212 1.29 14.32 16.06
CA ARG A 212 2.22 15.44 16.02
C ARG A 212 1.58 16.65 16.71
N GLU A 213 2.20 17.16 17.78
CA GLU A 213 1.70 18.33 18.51
C GLU A 213 1.39 19.47 17.53
N GLY A 214 0.17 20.01 17.60
CA GLY A 214 -0.28 21.11 16.73
C GLY A 214 -0.93 20.71 15.41
N ARG A 215 -1.10 19.41 15.12
CA ARG A 215 -2.04 18.92 14.09
C ARG A 215 -3.10 18.03 14.75
N GLU A 216 -4.12 18.65 15.33
CA GLU A 216 -5.44 18.00 15.32
C GLU A 216 -5.70 17.59 13.88
N SER A 217 -6.27 16.40 13.64
CA SER A 217 -6.70 16.03 12.29
C SER A 217 -7.49 17.21 11.75
N GLU A 218 -6.97 17.92 10.74
CA GLU A 218 -7.78 18.87 10.01
C GLU A 218 -9.00 18.05 9.61
N ARG A 219 -10.16 18.40 10.16
CA ARG A 219 -11.39 17.66 9.87
C ARG A 219 -11.46 17.66 8.37
N ALA A 220 -11.23 16.50 7.77
CA ALA A 220 -11.35 16.35 6.34
C ALA A 220 -12.71 16.91 5.97
N ASP A 221 -12.73 17.98 5.17
CA ASP A 221 -13.98 18.61 4.77
C ASP A 221 -14.92 17.51 4.28
N ALA A 222 -16.11 17.45 4.88
CA ALA A 222 -17.13 16.51 4.51
C ALA A 222 -18.10 17.26 3.60
N ALA A 223 -18.21 16.84 2.35
CA ALA A 223 -19.21 17.38 1.44
C ALA A 223 -20.48 16.53 1.53
N GLY A 224 -21.61 17.16 1.79
CA GLY A 224 -22.92 16.51 1.61
C GLY A 224 -23.20 16.36 0.11
N ILE A 225 -23.37 15.13 -0.36
CA ILE A 225 -23.59 14.82 -1.77
C ILE A 225 -24.87 14.02 -1.96
N ASN A 226 -25.54 14.24 -3.09
CA ASN A 226 -26.72 13.47 -3.47
C ASN A 226 -26.33 12.46 -4.56
N CYS A 227 -26.69 11.19 -4.35
CA CYS A 227 -26.48 10.14 -5.34
C CYS A 227 -27.27 10.47 -6.63
N PRO A 228 -26.64 10.60 -7.81
CA PRO A 228 -27.34 10.86 -9.06
C PRO A 228 -28.20 9.68 -9.53
N ASN A 229 -27.99 8.48 -8.99
CA ASN A 229 -28.76 7.28 -9.35
C ASN A 229 -30.05 7.12 -8.52
N CYS A 230 -30.02 7.40 -7.20
CA CYS A 230 -31.18 7.16 -6.32
C CYS A 230 -31.63 8.38 -5.49
N GLY A 231 -30.93 9.51 -5.58
CA GLY A 231 -31.24 10.73 -4.85
C GLY A 231 -30.92 10.71 -3.35
N ALA A 232 -30.26 9.66 -2.84
CA ALA A 232 -29.87 9.61 -1.43
C ALA A 232 -28.76 10.61 -1.11
N GLY A 233 -28.96 11.42 -0.08
CA GLY A 233 -27.92 12.25 0.52
C GLY A 233 -26.97 11.42 1.38
N PHE A 234 -25.66 11.61 1.25
CA PHE A 234 -24.64 11.05 2.13
C PHE A 234 -23.39 11.92 2.17
N GLU A 235 -22.54 11.73 3.18
CA GLU A 235 -21.30 12.50 3.34
C GLU A 235 -20.14 11.86 2.58
N LEU A 236 -19.49 12.66 1.72
CA LEU A 236 -18.21 12.32 1.11
C LEU A 236 -17.08 12.92 1.94
N ARG A 237 -16.26 12.06 2.52
CA ARG A 237 -15.04 12.45 3.25
C ARG A 237 -13.94 12.71 2.22
N VAL A 238 -13.14 13.76 2.42
CA VAL A 238 -12.08 14.20 1.47
C VAL A 238 -12.57 14.34 0.02
N PRO A 239 -13.55 15.23 -0.25
CA PRO A 239 -14.20 15.37 -1.56
C PRO A 239 -13.20 15.68 -2.69
N ASP A 240 -12.11 16.38 -2.38
CA ASP A 240 -11.09 16.77 -3.36
C ASP A 240 -10.04 15.68 -3.64
N GLN A 241 -10.04 14.60 -2.86
CA GLN A 241 -9.12 13.45 -3.02
C GLN A 241 -9.85 12.15 -3.35
N SER A 242 -11.16 12.10 -3.15
CA SER A 242 -11.97 10.93 -3.46
C SER A 242 -12.11 10.77 -4.97
N LEU A 243 -11.67 9.63 -5.50
CA LEU A 243 -11.82 9.30 -6.94
C LEU A 243 -13.09 8.51 -7.22
N ARG A 244 -13.54 7.69 -6.27
CA ARG A 244 -14.78 6.91 -6.38
C ARG A 244 -15.44 6.73 -5.01
N VAL A 245 -16.75 6.64 -4.99
CA VAL A 245 -17.51 6.30 -3.78
C VAL A 245 -18.70 5.41 -4.11
N THR A 246 -18.99 4.43 -3.25
CA THR A 246 -20.18 3.59 -3.37
C THR A 246 -21.34 4.24 -2.63
N CYS A 247 -22.48 4.43 -3.30
CA CYS A 247 -23.68 4.94 -2.64
C CYS A 247 -24.15 3.95 -1.57
N PRO A 248 -24.31 4.36 -0.29
CA PRO A 248 -24.71 3.46 0.79
C PRO A 248 -26.17 2.97 0.67
N ARG A 249 -26.98 3.60 -0.20
CA ARG A 249 -28.40 3.26 -0.36
C ARG A 249 -28.70 2.34 -1.53
N CYS A 250 -28.11 2.61 -2.70
CA CYS A 250 -28.41 1.86 -3.93
C CYS A 250 -27.20 1.12 -4.50
N GLU A 251 -26.06 1.17 -3.80
CA GLU A 251 -24.82 0.47 -4.13
C GLU A 251 -24.23 0.86 -5.50
N SER A 252 -24.72 1.94 -6.11
CA SER A 252 -24.13 2.48 -7.32
C SER A 252 -22.73 3.02 -7.03
N LEU A 253 -21.75 2.61 -7.84
CA LEU A 253 -20.43 3.22 -7.86
C LEU A 253 -20.49 4.59 -8.55
N LEU A 254 -20.01 5.62 -7.88
CA LEU A 254 -19.97 7.00 -8.38
C LEU A 254 -18.52 7.40 -8.64
N ASP A 255 -18.27 8.07 -9.76
CA ASP A 255 -16.99 8.68 -10.09
C ASP A 255 -16.92 10.11 -9.52
N CYS A 256 -15.92 10.36 -8.69
CA CYS A 256 -15.68 11.61 -7.98
C CYS A 256 -14.43 12.36 -8.50
N SER A 257 -13.78 11.88 -9.57
CA SER A 257 -12.51 12.42 -10.10
C SER A 257 -12.55 13.88 -10.56
N LYS A 258 -13.75 14.45 -10.74
CA LYS A 258 -13.98 15.85 -11.15
C LYS A 258 -14.50 16.74 -10.01
N GLY A 259 -14.37 16.30 -8.76
CA GLY A 259 -14.80 17.03 -7.58
C GLY A 259 -16.30 16.90 -7.26
N SER A 260 -16.68 17.37 -6.08
CA SER A 260 -17.99 17.13 -5.44
C SER A 260 -19.22 17.71 -6.15
N SER A 261 -19.04 18.49 -7.22
CA SER A 261 -20.10 19.16 -7.95
C SER A 261 -20.49 18.48 -9.27
N SER A 262 -19.76 17.44 -9.71
CA SER A 262 -20.00 16.81 -11.03
C SER A 262 -19.89 15.28 -11.01
N PHE A 263 -20.80 14.61 -10.28
CA PHE A 263 -20.86 13.14 -10.27
C PHE A 263 -21.56 12.59 -11.52
N ALA A 264 -20.92 11.62 -12.16
CA ALA A 264 -21.57 10.75 -13.15
C ALA A 264 -21.79 9.36 -12.52
N ALA A 265 -22.99 8.81 -12.68
CA ALA A 265 -23.24 7.40 -12.35
C ALA A 265 -22.61 6.52 -13.43
N GLU A 266 -21.63 5.70 -13.08
CA GLU A 266 -21.22 4.60 -13.95
C GLU A 266 -22.31 3.53 -13.89
N ARG A 267 -22.96 3.26 -15.02
CA ARG A 267 -23.94 2.18 -15.12
C ARG A 267 -23.20 0.85 -15.12
N SER A 268 -23.30 0.08 -14.03
CA SER A 268 -22.93 -1.32 -14.04
C SER A 268 -23.85 -2.08 -15.01
N THR A 269 -23.28 -2.72 -16.02
CA THR A 269 -24.00 -3.65 -16.91
C THR A 269 -24.20 -5.03 -16.30
N THR A 270 -23.69 -5.27 -15.10
CA THR A 270 -23.81 -6.52 -14.35
C THR A 270 -25.06 -6.53 -13.47
N GLY A 271 -26.23 -6.63 -14.11
CA GLY A 271 -27.50 -6.66 -13.36
C GLY A 271 -28.76 -7.07 -14.13
N ARG A 272 -28.70 -7.43 -15.42
CA ARG A 272 -29.86 -8.08 -16.08
C ARG A 272 -29.89 -9.55 -15.70
N ARG A 273 -30.68 -9.89 -14.67
CA ARG A 273 -31.25 -11.24 -14.57
C ARG A 273 -32.03 -11.51 -15.85
N ALA A 274 -31.49 -12.36 -16.72
CA ALA A 274 -32.25 -12.93 -17.82
C ALA A 274 -33.46 -13.65 -17.21
N ARG A 275 -34.67 -13.13 -17.45
CA ARG A 275 -35.89 -13.89 -17.20
C ARG A 275 -35.95 -14.98 -18.25
N VAL A 276 -35.46 -16.17 -17.91
CA VAL A 276 -35.73 -17.38 -18.68
C VAL A 276 -37.22 -17.67 -18.51
N ALA A 277 -37.99 -17.53 -19.59
CA ALA A 277 -39.38 -17.94 -19.63
C ALA A 277 -39.44 -19.47 -19.50
N ALA A 278 -40.06 -19.96 -18.42
CA ALA A 278 -40.34 -21.38 -18.23
C ALA A 278 -41.35 -21.85 -19.29
N ARG A 279 -40.86 -22.52 -20.34
CA ARG A 279 -41.70 -23.21 -21.32
C ARG A 279 -42.12 -24.56 -20.72
N LYS A 280 -43.43 -24.75 -20.52
CA LYS A 280 -44.03 -26.04 -20.14
C LYS A 280 -43.64 -27.11 -21.17
N LEU A 281 -42.95 -28.15 -20.74
CA LEU A 281 -42.76 -29.38 -21.52
C LEU A 281 -43.92 -30.33 -21.22
N GLY A 282 -44.72 -30.60 -22.26
CA GLY A 282 -45.76 -31.61 -22.25
C GLY A 282 -45.19 -33.02 -22.26
N THR A 283 -45.94 -33.92 -21.64
CA THR A 283 -45.71 -35.37 -21.52
C THR A 283 -46.05 -36.14 -22.80
N ALA A 284 -45.24 -37.16 -23.12
CA ALA A 284 -45.60 -38.53 -23.59
C ALA A 284 -44.40 -39.18 -24.37
N PRO A 285 -44.39 -40.51 -24.66
CA PRO A 285 -44.43 -41.64 -23.72
C PRO A 285 -43.34 -42.73 -23.98
N GLY A 286 -43.06 -43.53 -22.93
CA GLY A 286 -42.61 -44.92 -22.82
C GLY A 286 -41.77 -45.70 -23.87
N SER A 287 -40.64 -46.23 -23.35
CA SER A 287 -40.12 -47.63 -23.43
C SER A 287 -39.15 -48.08 -24.54
N PRO A 288 -38.31 -49.13 -24.33
CA PRO A 288 -37.43 -49.42 -23.17
C PRO A 288 -36.01 -49.99 -23.52
N ILE A 289 -35.06 -49.78 -22.59
CA ILE A 289 -33.97 -50.64 -22.06
C ILE A 289 -33.13 -51.59 -22.97
N ARG A 290 -31.79 -51.46 -22.87
CA ARG A 290 -30.72 -52.51 -22.74
C ARG A 290 -29.39 -51.73 -22.55
N GLY A 291 -28.47 -51.93 -21.60
CA GLY A 291 -28.13 -53.03 -20.70
C GLY A 291 -26.69 -53.50 -20.99
N ALA A 292 -25.70 -53.16 -20.14
CA ALA A 292 -24.40 -53.85 -19.87
C ALA A 292 -23.33 -52.82 -19.41
N ARG A 293 -22.99 -52.76 -18.12
CA ARG A 293 -21.99 -53.55 -17.35
C ARG A 293 -20.57 -52.99 -17.42
N SER A 294 -20.12 -52.57 -16.24
CA SER A 294 -18.76 -52.32 -15.78
C SER A 294 -17.81 -53.50 -15.98
N ALA A 295 -16.54 -53.23 -16.29
CA ALA A 295 -15.45 -54.16 -16.04
C ALA A 295 -14.29 -53.45 -15.33
N ARG A 296 -13.78 -54.18 -14.33
CA ARG A 296 -12.79 -53.83 -13.33
C ARG A 296 -11.42 -54.37 -13.77
N ALA A 297 -10.37 -53.71 -13.28
CA ALA A 297 -8.97 -54.12 -13.14
C ALA A 297 -8.53 -55.55 -13.56
N GLU A 298 -7.38 -55.63 -14.24
CA GLU A 298 -6.43 -56.73 -14.02
C GLU A 298 -4.97 -56.28 -14.15
N ARG A 299 -4.18 -56.66 -13.13
CA ARG A 299 -2.71 -56.67 -13.08
C ARG A 299 -2.18 -57.85 -13.91
N ARG A 300 -1.03 -57.65 -14.57
CA ARG A 300 0.07 -58.60 -14.92
C ARG A 300 1.02 -57.75 -15.79
N GLY A 301 2.31 -57.57 -15.53
CA GLY A 301 3.31 -58.50 -15.05
C GLY A 301 4.26 -58.82 -16.21
N ARG A 302 5.31 -58.02 -16.39
CA ARG A 302 6.68 -58.38 -16.81
C ARG A 302 7.57 -57.15 -16.72
#